data_AF-A0ABD4Z7C6-F1
#
_entry.id   AF-A0ABD4Z7C6-F1
#
_cell.length_a   1.000
_cell.length_b   1.000
_cell.length_c   1.000
_cell.angle_alpha   90.00
_cell.angle_beta   90.00
_cell.angle_gamma   90.00
#
_symmetry.space_group_name_H-M   'P 1'
#
loop_
_entity.id
_entity.type
_entity.pdbx_description
1 polymer ?
#
loop_
_entity_poly.entity_id
_entity_poly.type
_entity_poly.pdbx_seq_one_letter_code
_entity_poly.pdbx_strand_id
1 'polypeptide(L)'
;MKRKRTRKSKHRKRTLLYIAIAAVVIAVVITSIIAFQALQKTQQSEGIPVYLGSEKIGYISPKYVAELNSKVSNAIKTNASIDTYKDLYYTLANAEVNSGIAGYAFSVPHIVVVSNYTIKAVVIGEITSKTFWNNITSSTQRIIMFGRTTCPHCHNMYEFFNKYYKNMTTFIWLDAKQ
;
A
#
# COMPACT_ATOMS: atom_id res chain seq x y z
N MET A 1 40.02 35.05 59.52
CA MET A 1 39.52 33.76 58.94
C MET A 1 38.26 34.00 58.09
N LYS A 2 38.35 34.11 56.75
CA LYS A 2 37.14 34.27 55.90
C LYS A 2 37.39 33.93 54.42
N ARG A 3 37.82 32.69 54.09
CA ARG A 3 37.96 32.24 52.68
C ARG A 3 37.70 30.74 52.51
N LYS A 4 36.46 30.25 52.66
CA LYS A 4 36.10 28.87 52.22
C LYS A 4 34.70 28.70 51.61
N ARG A 5 33.83 29.72 51.54
CA ARG A 5 32.44 29.56 51.03
C ARG A 5 32.25 29.63 49.51
N THR A 6 33.23 30.08 48.73
CA THR A 6 33.06 30.35 47.29
C THR A 6 33.19 29.12 46.38
N ARG A 7 33.84 28.03 46.80
CA ARG A 7 34.09 26.85 45.94
C ARG A 7 32.84 25.97 45.70
N LYS A 8 31.93 25.85 46.67
CA LYS A 8 30.71 25.02 46.58
C LYS A 8 29.69 25.57 45.56
N SER A 9 29.61 26.89 45.42
CA SER A 9 28.68 27.56 44.49
C SER A 9 29.02 27.29 43.02
N LYS A 10 30.32 27.30 42.67
CA LYS A 10 30.78 27.10 41.29
C LYS A 10 30.52 25.67 40.78
N HIS A 11 30.65 24.66 41.65
CA HIS A 11 30.35 23.27 41.28
C HIS A 11 28.84 23.06 41.03
N ARG A 12 27.98 23.64 41.88
CA ARG A 12 26.52 23.51 41.74
C ARG A 12 26.00 24.14 40.43
N LYS A 13 26.59 25.28 40.02
CA LYS A 13 26.29 25.92 38.73
C LYS A 13 26.70 25.05 37.53
N ARG A 14 27.84 24.36 37.59
CA ARG A 14 28.27 23.43 36.53
C ARG A 14 27.35 22.21 36.43
N THR A 15 26.98 21.62 37.56
CA THR A 15 26.05 20.47 37.59
C THR A 15 24.68 20.84 37.00
N LEU A 16 24.14 22.01 37.34
CA LEU A 16 22.88 22.49 36.76
C LEU A 16 22.99 22.74 35.25
N LEU A 17 24.13 23.28 34.79
CA LEU A 17 24.38 23.47 33.36
C LEU A 17 24.40 22.13 32.60
N TYR A 18 25.08 21.11 33.14
CA TYR A 18 25.10 19.78 32.50
C TYR A 18 23.73 19.12 32.46
N ILE A 19 22.93 19.25 33.52
CA ILE A 19 21.55 18.74 33.55
C ILE A 19 20.69 19.45 32.50
N ALA A 20 20.82 20.77 32.38
CA ALA A 20 20.09 21.54 31.37
C ALA A 20 20.48 21.12 29.94
N ILE A 21 21.78 20.94 29.66
CA ILE A 21 22.25 20.47 28.35
C ILE A 21 21.71 19.06 28.07
N ALA A 22 21.79 18.14 29.02
CA ALA A 22 21.28 16.78 28.85
C ALA A 22 19.76 16.77 28.57
N ALA A 23 18.99 17.60 29.27
CA ALA A 23 17.55 17.74 29.05
C ALA A 23 17.24 18.26 27.63
N VAL A 24 18.00 19.23 27.13
CA VAL A 24 17.84 19.75 25.76
C VAL A 24 18.17 18.68 24.72
N VAL A 25 19.26 17.92 24.90
CA VAL A 25 19.63 16.84 23.96
C VAL A 25 18.55 15.78 23.92
N ILE A 26 18.04 15.34 25.07
CA ILE A 26 16.96 14.35 25.15
C ILE A 26 15.70 14.88 24.45
N ALA A 27 15.32 16.14 24.68
CA ALA A 27 14.17 16.75 24.03
C ALA A 27 14.31 16.76 22.50
N VAL A 28 15.47 17.15 21.97
CA VAL A 28 15.75 17.17 20.52
C VAL A 28 15.65 15.77 19.91
N VAL A 29 16.22 14.76 20.57
CA VAL A 29 16.16 13.36 20.10
C VAL A 29 14.72 12.86 20.08
N ILE A 30 13.95 13.08 21.14
CA ILE A 30 12.54 12.67 21.22
C ILE A 30 11.72 13.35 20.12
N THR A 31 11.89 14.66 19.91
CA THR A 31 11.17 15.38 18.85
C THR A 31 11.52 14.87 17.46
N SER A 32 12.78 14.48 17.23
CA SER A 32 13.23 13.95 15.95
C SER A 32 12.63 12.57 15.66
N ILE A 33 12.53 11.70 16.67
CA ILE A 33 11.90 10.38 16.55
C ILE A 33 10.40 10.53 16.25
N ILE A 34 9.70 11.41 16.96
CA ILE A 34 8.27 11.67 16.73
C ILE A 34 8.04 12.21 15.32
N ALA A 35 8.85 13.18 14.87
CA ALA A 35 8.75 13.73 13.53
C ALA A 35 9.00 12.66 12.46
N PHE A 36 9.99 11.78 12.65
CA PHE A 36 10.27 10.69 11.74
C PHE A 36 9.12 9.66 11.67
N GLN A 37 8.54 9.29 12.82
CA GLN A 37 7.38 8.39 12.85
C GLN A 37 6.13 9.01 12.19
N ALA A 38 5.92 10.32 12.39
CA ALA A 38 4.85 11.05 11.71
C ALA A 38 5.08 11.07 10.18
N LEU A 39 6.32 11.29 9.74
CA LEU A 39 6.69 11.29 8.33
C LEU A 39 6.49 9.90 7.67
N GLN A 40 6.83 8.84 8.39
CA GLN A 40 6.58 7.47 7.90
C GLN A 40 5.09 7.14 7.82
N LYS A 41 4.29 7.62 8.79
CA LYS A 41 2.83 7.45 8.74
C LYS A 41 2.19 8.21 7.57
N THR A 42 2.64 9.42 7.25
CA THR A 42 2.12 10.16 6.09
C THR A 42 2.52 9.51 4.77
N GLN A 43 3.76 9.03 4.63
CA GLN A 43 4.17 8.31 3.41
C GLN A 43 3.43 6.98 3.22
N GLN A 44 3.02 6.28 4.29
CA GLN A 44 2.17 5.09 4.20
C GLN A 44 0.71 5.39 3.79
N SER A 45 0.25 6.64 3.89
CA SER A 45 -1.15 6.99 3.60
C SER A 45 -1.44 7.34 2.14
N GLU A 46 -0.42 7.54 1.31
CA GLU A 46 -0.58 8.00 -0.08
C GLU A 46 -0.43 6.89 -1.13
N GLY A 47 0.07 5.71 -0.74
CA GLY A 47 0.24 4.58 -1.64
C GLY A 47 -1.02 3.74 -1.80
N ILE A 48 -1.05 2.89 -2.83
CA ILE A 48 -2.13 1.90 -2.99
C ILE A 48 -1.78 0.68 -2.12
N PRO A 49 -2.61 0.30 -1.14
CA PRO A 49 -2.34 -0.87 -0.31
C PRO A 49 -2.36 -2.16 -1.14
N VAL A 50 -1.38 -3.02 -0.88
CA VAL A 50 -1.25 -4.33 -1.54
C VAL A 50 -1.37 -5.44 -0.51
N TYR A 51 -2.16 -6.45 -0.84
CA TYR A 51 -2.44 -7.60 -0.01
C TYR A 51 -1.96 -8.89 -0.69
N LEU A 52 -1.37 -9.81 0.07
CA LEU A 52 -1.14 -11.19 -0.33
C LEU A 52 -2.08 -12.07 0.47
N GLY A 53 -3.09 -12.63 -0.20
CA GLY A 53 -4.23 -13.15 0.54
C GLY A 53 -4.84 -12.03 1.41
N SER A 54 -5.28 -12.35 2.62
CA SER A 54 -5.86 -11.35 3.54
C SER A 54 -4.83 -10.46 4.23
N GLU A 55 -3.54 -10.70 4.05
CA GLU A 55 -2.48 -9.98 4.74
C GLU A 55 -2.00 -8.79 3.91
N LYS A 56 -1.97 -7.60 4.53
CA LYS A 56 -1.41 -6.40 3.90
C LYS A 56 0.12 -6.48 3.93
N ILE A 57 0.75 -6.58 2.76
CA ILE A 57 2.19 -6.76 2.63
C ILE A 57 2.95 -5.46 2.32
N GLY A 58 2.24 -4.41 1.89
CA GLY A 58 2.89 -3.14 1.57
C GLY A 58 1.99 -2.17 0.84
N TYR A 59 2.64 -1.24 0.14
CA TYR A 59 2.00 -0.19 -0.63
C TYR A 59 2.74 0.00 -1.96
N ILE A 60 1.99 0.19 -3.05
CA ILE A 60 2.57 0.74 -4.27
C ILE A 60 2.91 2.21 -4.00
N SER A 61 4.14 2.60 -4.32
CA SER A 61 4.67 3.94 -4.11
C SER A 61 3.77 5.02 -4.76
N PRO A 62 3.53 6.16 -4.08
CA PRO A 62 2.73 7.27 -4.61
C PRO A 62 3.15 7.74 -6.02
N LYS A 63 4.44 7.62 -6.35
CA LYS A 63 4.99 8.01 -7.67
C LYS A 63 4.37 7.25 -8.86
N TYR A 64 3.81 6.06 -8.64
CA TYR A 64 3.15 5.25 -9.68
C TYR A 64 1.63 5.44 -9.72
N VAL A 65 1.04 6.04 -8.69
CA VAL A 65 -0.42 6.08 -8.51
C VAL A 65 -1.11 6.87 -9.61
N ALA A 66 -0.53 8.00 -10.04
CA ALA A 66 -1.11 8.82 -11.10
C ALA A 66 -1.19 8.07 -12.44
N GLU A 67 -0.13 7.37 -12.83
CA GLU A 67 -0.07 6.58 -14.06
C GLU A 67 -1.08 5.42 -14.01
N LEU A 68 -1.08 4.66 -12.92
CA LEU A 68 -1.99 3.53 -12.73
C LEU A 68 -3.46 3.97 -12.77
N ASN A 69 -3.80 5.08 -12.10
CA ASN A 69 -5.15 5.65 -12.13
C ASN A 69 -5.54 6.13 -13.53
N SER A 70 -4.61 6.71 -14.29
CA SER A 70 -4.85 7.11 -15.68
C SER A 70 -5.18 5.89 -16.55
N LYS A 71 -4.36 4.82 -16.47
CA LYS A 71 -4.55 3.59 -17.25
C LYS A 71 -5.84 2.87 -16.88
N VAL A 72 -6.15 2.72 -15.58
CA VAL A 72 -7.41 2.07 -15.15
C VAL A 72 -8.64 2.90 -15.54
N SER A 73 -8.56 4.24 -15.42
CA SER A 73 -9.63 5.14 -15.87
C SER A 73 -9.87 4.98 -17.36
N ASN A 74 -8.80 4.99 -18.17
CA ASN A 74 -8.91 4.81 -19.61
C ASN A 74 -9.51 3.45 -19.96
N ALA A 75 -9.01 2.37 -19.35
CA ALA A 75 -9.48 1.00 -19.61
C ALA A 75 -10.97 0.84 -19.32
N ILE A 76 -11.44 1.37 -18.19
CA ILE A 76 -12.85 1.27 -17.78
C ILE A 76 -13.75 2.16 -18.64
N LYS A 77 -13.36 3.41 -18.91
CA LYS A 77 -14.22 4.38 -19.62
C LYS A 77 -14.43 4.01 -21.09
N THR A 78 -13.43 3.39 -21.71
CA THR A 78 -13.47 3.05 -23.14
C THR A 78 -13.90 1.61 -23.40
N ASN A 79 -14.20 0.83 -22.35
CA ASN A 79 -14.40 -0.62 -22.46
C ASN A 79 -13.26 -1.27 -23.25
N ALA A 80 -12.03 -1.02 -22.80
CA ALA A 80 -10.85 -1.20 -23.63
C ALA A 80 -10.60 -2.65 -24.03
N SER A 81 -9.77 -2.82 -25.06
CA SER A 81 -9.31 -4.13 -25.52
C SER A 81 -8.51 -4.86 -24.44
N ILE A 82 -8.42 -6.19 -24.57
CA ILE A 82 -7.58 -7.02 -23.70
C ILE A 82 -6.12 -6.57 -23.70
N ASP A 83 -5.60 -5.99 -24.79
CA ASP A 83 -4.23 -5.48 -24.85
C ASP A 83 -4.02 -4.25 -23.96
N THR A 84 -5.03 -3.40 -23.83
CA THR A 84 -5.00 -2.26 -22.88
C THR A 84 -4.99 -2.78 -21.44
N TYR A 85 -5.76 -3.82 -21.16
CA TYR A 85 -5.76 -4.46 -19.84
C TYR A 85 -4.45 -5.19 -19.55
N LYS A 86 -3.80 -5.80 -20.54
CA LYS A 86 -2.46 -6.38 -20.41
C LYS A 86 -1.45 -5.29 -20.07
N ASP A 87 -1.46 -4.16 -20.78
CA ASP A 87 -0.58 -3.02 -20.49
C ASP A 87 -0.78 -2.49 -19.07
N LEU A 88 -2.04 -2.32 -18.62
CA LEU A 88 -2.35 -1.97 -17.23
C LEU A 88 -1.75 -3.01 -16.25
N TYR A 89 -1.94 -4.30 -16.53
CA TYR A 89 -1.43 -5.38 -15.69
C TYR A 89 0.12 -5.36 -15.58
N TYR A 90 0.84 -5.21 -16.69
CA TYR A 90 2.31 -5.11 -16.67
C TYR A 90 2.79 -3.84 -15.96
N THR A 91 2.09 -2.71 -16.15
CA THR A 91 2.39 -1.46 -15.44
C THR A 91 2.23 -1.65 -13.93
N LEU A 92 1.16 -2.31 -13.51
CA LEU A 92 0.89 -2.63 -12.11
C LEU A 92 1.98 -3.53 -11.50
N ALA A 93 2.29 -4.65 -12.15
CA ALA A 93 3.31 -5.59 -11.69
C ALA A 93 4.69 -4.91 -11.56
N ASN A 94 5.06 -4.05 -12.51
CA ASN A 94 6.30 -3.28 -12.43
C ASN A 94 6.28 -2.28 -11.27
N ALA A 95 5.14 -1.62 -11.01
CA ALA A 95 4.99 -0.69 -9.90
C ALA A 95 5.13 -1.39 -8.54
N GLU A 96 4.62 -2.61 -8.40
CA GLU A 96 4.78 -3.46 -7.21
C GLU A 96 6.26 -3.79 -6.96
N VAL A 97 6.94 -4.36 -7.95
CA VAL A 97 8.36 -4.74 -7.86
C VAL A 97 9.23 -3.53 -7.50
N ASN A 98 9.00 -2.40 -8.18
CA ASN A 98 9.74 -1.17 -7.91
C ASN A 98 9.38 -0.51 -6.55
N SER A 99 8.29 -0.94 -5.92
CA SER A 99 7.92 -0.55 -4.56
C SER A 99 8.46 -1.54 -3.51
N GLY A 100 9.27 -2.53 -3.91
CA GLY A 100 9.84 -3.55 -3.03
C GLY A 100 8.85 -4.67 -2.66
N ILE A 101 7.70 -4.74 -3.35
CA ILE A 101 6.74 -5.83 -3.18
C ILE A 101 7.20 -6.98 -4.07
N ALA A 102 7.37 -8.17 -3.48
CA ALA A 102 7.88 -9.32 -4.20
C ALA A 102 7.02 -9.62 -5.45
N GLY A 103 7.69 -10.03 -6.54
CA GLY A 103 7.09 -10.25 -7.85
C GLY A 103 6.23 -11.52 -7.89
N TYR A 104 5.01 -11.45 -7.35
CA TYR A 104 4.02 -12.52 -7.42
C TYR A 104 3.20 -12.52 -8.73
N ALA A 105 3.51 -11.60 -9.63
CA ALA A 105 2.87 -11.51 -10.93
C ALA A 105 2.91 -12.87 -11.67
N PHE A 106 1.87 -13.15 -12.44
CA PHE A 106 1.71 -14.27 -13.39
C PHE A 106 1.43 -15.66 -12.80
N SER A 107 1.64 -15.86 -11.50
CA SER A 107 1.47 -17.18 -10.86
C SER A 107 0.13 -17.34 -10.15
N VAL A 108 -0.53 -16.23 -9.81
CA VAL A 108 -1.75 -16.19 -9.00
C VAL A 108 -2.69 -15.09 -9.51
N PRO A 109 -4.00 -15.13 -9.17
CA PRO A 109 -4.92 -14.06 -9.55
C PRO A 109 -4.46 -12.73 -8.97
N HIS A 110 -4.57 -11.70 -9.79
CA HIS A 110 -4.21 -10.33 -9.46
C HIS A 110 -5.46 -9.47 -9.54
N ILE A 111 -5.88 -8.87 -8.43
CA ILE A 111 -7.21 -8.29 -8.32
C ILE A 111 -7.08 -6.84 -7.92
N VAL A 112 -7.70 -5.95 -8.69
CA VAL A 112 -7.66 -4.50 -8.49
C VAL A 112 -9.03 -4.03 -8.07
N VAL A 113 -9.11 -3.40 -6.90
CA VAL A 113 -10.31 -2.73 -6.42
C VAL A 113 -10.29 -1.28 -6.89
N VAL A 114 -11.34 -0.86 -7.60
CA VAL A 114 -11.43 0.46 -8.24
C VAL A 114 -12.66 1.20 -7.72
N SER A 115 -12.49 2.46 -7.34
CA SER A 115 -13.57 3.37 -6.96
C SER A 115 -13.39 4.69 -7.70
N ASN A 116 -14.45 5.20 -8.34
CA ASN A 116 -14.41 6.46 -9.10
C ASN A 116 -13.21 6.54 -10.06
N TYR A 117 -12.95 5.45 -10.80
CA TYR A 117 -11.82 5.32 -11.73
C TYR A 117 -10.42 5.45 -11.10
N THR A 118 -10.31 5.25 -9.79
CA THR A 118 -9.04 5.21 -9.06
C THR A 118 -8.86 3.89 -8.34
N ILE A 119 -7.64 3.36 -8.33
CA ILE A 119 -7.30 2.14 -7.62
C ILE A 119 -7.32 2.42 -6.10
N LYS A 120 -7.98 1.54 -5.35
CA LYS A 120 -8.09 1.60 -3.89
C LYS A 120 -7.31 0.52 -3.18
N ALA A 121 -7.19 -0.65 -3.80
CA ALA A 121 -6.39 -1.75 -3.28
C ALA A 121 -5.99 -2.69 -4.41
N VAL A 122 -4.90 -3.41 -4.17
CA VAL A 122 -4.47 -4.53 -5.01
C VAL A 122 -4.39 -5.76 -4.12
N VAL A 123 -4.94 -6.86 -4.60
CA VAL A 123 -4.97 -8.13 -3.89
C VAL A 123 -4.35 -9.18 -4.79
N ILE A 124 -3.35 -9.86 -4.26
CA ILE A 124 -2.57 -10.89 -4.93
C ILE A 124 -2.91 -12.22 -4.28
N GLY A 125 -3.25 -13.23 -5.08
CA GLY A 125 -3.58 -14.56 -4.56
C GLY A 125 -5.05 -14.81 -4.34
N GLU A 126 -5.34 -16.03 -3.92
CA GLU A 126 -6.70 -16.53 -3.71
C GLU A 126 -7.24 -16.10 -2.33
N ILE A 127 -8.42 -15.49 -2.31
CA ILE A 127 -9.18 -15.17 -1.10
C ILE A 127 -10.66 -15.41 -1.33
N THR A 128 -11.22 -16.39 -0.63
CA THR A 128 -12.66 -16.69 -0.66
C THR A 128 -13.40 -16.17 0.57
N SER A 129 -12.76 -15.30 1.37
CA SER A 129 -13.37 -14.67 2.55
C SER A 129 -14.25 -13.48 2.17
N LYS A 130 -15.57 -13.63 2.29
CA LYS A 130 -16.53 -12.53 2.09
C LYS A 130 -16.28 -11.37 3.05
N THR A 131 -15.91 -11.65 4.30
CA THR A 131 -15.63 -10.62 5.30
C THR A 131 -14.48 -9.72 4.84
N PHE A 132 -13.42 -10.31 4.29
CA PHE A 132 -12.31 -9.54 3.73
C PHE A 132 -12.79 -8.64 2.57
N TRP A 133 -13.48 -9.22 1.58
CA TRP A 133 -13.95 -8.47 0.42
C TRP A 133 -14.95 -7.36 0.80
N ASN A 134 -15.85 -7.61 1.76
CA ASN A 134 -16.78 -6.60 2.24
C ASN A 134 -16.10 -5.46 3.02
N ASN A 135 -14.90 -5.68 3.57
CA ASN A 135 -14.15 -4.65 4.26
C ASN A 135 -13.38 -3.73 3.30
N ILE A 136 -12.91 -4.29 2.17
CA ILE A 136 -12.12 -3.53 1.19
C ILE A 136 -12.93 -3.08 -0.02
N THR A 137 -14.16 -3.58 -0.18
CA THR A 137 -15.08 -3.21 -1.26
C THR A 137 -16.36 -2.55 -0.78
N SER A 138 -16.97 -1.73 -1.62
CA SER A 138 -18.33 -1.19 -1.42
C SER A 138 -19.15 -1.30 -2.71
N SER A 139 -20.47 -1.13 -2.63
CA SER A 139 -21.39 -1.29 -3.76
C SER A 139 -21.11 -0.37 -4.96
N THR A 140 -20.37 0.72 -4.75
CA THR A 140 -19.99 1.67 -5.81
C THR A 140 -18.67 1.31 -6.50
N GLN A 141 -17.99 0.26 -6.04
CA GLN A 141 -16.68 -0.13 -6.53
C GLN A 141 -16.76 -1.21 -7.59
N ARG A 142 -15.73 -1.25 -8.44
CA ARG A 142 -15.50 -2.29 -9.44
C ARG A 142 -14.30 -3.13 -9.03
N ILE A 143 -14.35 -4.40 -9.36
CA ILE A 143 -13.26 -5.36 -9.17
C ILE A 143 -12.77 -5.73 -10.57
N ILE A 144 -11.49 -5.56 -10.84
CA ILE A 144 -10.87 -6.08 -12.07
C ILE A 144 -9.98 -7.24 -11.65
N MET A 145 -10.32 -8.44 -12.10
CA MET A 145 -9.52 -9.63 -11.84
C MET A 145 -8.72 -9.99 -13.08
N PHE A 146 -7.39 -9.99 -12.95
CA PHE A 146 -6.46 -10.53 -13.91
C PHE A 146 -6.13 -11.97 -13.55
N GLY A 147 -6.19 -12.87 -14.53
CA GLY A 147 -5.88 -14.27 -14.35
C GLY A 147 -5.41 -14.93 -15.63
N ARG A 148 -5.09 -16.22 -15.53
CA ARG A 148 -4.81 -17.09 -16.67
C ARG A 148 -5.78 -18.27 -16.67
N THR A 149 -6.20 -18.70 -17.84
CA THR A 149 -7.08 -19.88 -18.00
C THR A 149 -6.43 -21.18 -17.55
N THR A 150 -5.10 -21.21 -17.44
CA THR A 150 -4.34 -22.37 -16.92
C THR A 150 -4.11 -22.36 -15.41
N CYS A 151 -4.53 -21.30 -14.70
CA CYS A 151 -4.25 -21.09 -13.28
C CYS A 151 -5.44 -21.57 -12.41
N PRO A 152 -5.30 -22.64 -11.60
CA PRO A 152 -6.40 -23.15 -10.77
C PRO A 152 -6.91 -22.13 -9.75
N HIS A 153 -6.01 -21.39 -9.11
CA HIS A 153 -6.37 -20.30 -8.19
C HIS A 153 -7.20 -19.20 -8.86
N CYS A 154 -6.95 -18.97 -10.15
CA CYS A 154 -7.68 -17.99 -10.93
C CYS A 154 -9.10 -18.49 -11.24
N HIS A 155 -9.29 -19.78 -11.47
CA HIS A 155 -10.63 -20.37 -11.60
C HIS A 155 -11.41 -20.31 -10.29
N ASN A 156 -10.79 -20.66 -9.16
CA ASN A 156 -11.43 -20.57 -7.85
C ASN A 156 -11.92 -19.14 -7.57
N MET A 157 -11.07 -18.14 -7.86
CA MET A 157 -11.45 -16.73 -7.71
C MET A 157 -12.52 -16.29 -8.70
N TYR A 158 -12.50 -16.79 -9.94
CA TYR A 158 -13.57 -16.56 -10.91
C TYR A 158 -14.91 -17.06 -10.39
N GLU A 159 -14.98 -18.30 -9.92
CA GLU A 159 -16.22 -18.88 -9.37
C GLU A 159 -16.72 -18.11 -8.15
N PHE A 160 -15.80 -17.77 -7.23
CA PHE A 160 -16.12 -16.99 -6.04
C PHE A 160 -16.74 -15.63 -6.40
N PHE A 161 -16.09 -14.86 -7.29
CA PHE A 161 -16.59 -13.56 -7.70
C PHE A 161 -17.86 -13.65 -8.54
N ASN A 162 -17.98 -14.64 -9.42
CA ASN A 162 -19.19 -14.84 -10.21
C ASN A 162 -20.40 -15.21 -9.33
N LYS A 163 -20.16 -15.86 -8.18
CA LYS A 163 -21.22 -16.20 -7.22
C LYS A 163 -21.64 -15.01 -6.34
N TYR A 164 -20.71 -14.17 -5.89
CA TYR A 164 -21.00 -13.17 -4.85
C TYR A 164 -20.86 -11.71 -5.29
N TYR A 165 -20.13 -11.42 -6.37
CA TYR A 165 -19.77 -10.08 -6.82
C TYR A 165 -19.94 -9.89 -8.33
N LYS A 166 -20.79 -10.70 -8.98
CA LYS A 166 -20.95 -10.79 -10.45
C LYS A 166 -21.09 -9.42 -11.14
N ASN A 167 -21.88 -8.53 -10.57
CA ASN A 167 -22.19 -7.22 -11.18
C ASN A 167 -21.10 -6.16 -10.94
N MET A 168 -20.10 -6.49 -10.12
CA MET A 168 -19.00 -5.59 -9.77
C MET A 168 -17.68 -6.04 -10.42
N THR A 169 -17.59 -7.30 -10.87
CA THR A 169 -16.33 -7.88 -11.31
C THR A 169 -16.21 -7.95 -12.85
N THR A 170 -15.08 -7.47 -13.35
CA THR A 170 -14.62 -7.69 -14.73
C THR A 170 -13.46 -8.68 -14.71
N PHE A 171 -13.59 -9.77 -15.46
CA PHE A 171 -12.57 -10.81 -15.56
C PHE A 171 -11.73 -10.62 -16.82
N ILE A 172 -10.42 -10.60 -16.64
CA ILE A 172 -9.42 -10.39 -17.68
C ILE A 172 -8.51 -11.63 -17.73
N TRP A 173 -8.72 -12.49 -18.72
CA TRP A 173 -7.87 -13.65 -18.97
C TRP A 173 -6.70 -13.24 -19.87
N LEU A 174 -5.50 -13.16 -19.29
CA LEU A 174 -4.31 -12.62 -19.96
C LEU A 174 -3.78 -13.52 -21.09
N ASP A 175 -4.14 -14.80 -21.08
CA ASP A 175 -3.73 -15.84 -22.02
C ASP A 175 -4.80 -16.17 -23.08
N ALA A 176 -5.99 -15.56 -22.98
CA ALA A 176 -7.02 -15.75 -24.01
C ALA A 176 -6.54 -15.16 -25.35
N LYS A 177 -6.67 -15.96 -26.42
CA LYS A 177 -6.54 -15.46 -27.80
C LYS A 177 -7.80 -14.66 -28.11
N GLN A 178 -7.62 -13.46 -28.66
CA GLN A 178 -8.72 -12.66 -29.23
C GLN A 178 -9.30 -13.38 -30.43
#